data_AF-A0A3C0W8Q6-F1
#
_entry.id   AF-A0A3C0W8Q6-F1
#
_cell.length_a   1.000
_cell.length_b   1.000
_cell.length_c   1.000
_cell.angle_alpha   90.00
_cell.angle_beta   90.00
_cell.angle_gamma   90.00
#
_symmetry.space_group_name_H-M   'P 1'
#
loop_
_entity.id
_entity.type
_entity.pdbx_description
1 polymer ?
#
loop_
_entity_poly.entity_id
_entity_poly.type
_entity_poly.pdbx_seq_one_letter_code
_entity_poly.pdbx_strand_id
1 'polypeptide(L)'
;MDGAPARADMELGGAPEGLDALIVADRIKAQGGTALFVARDYQRTGNFIQAFRFFAKDIEVLEYPSWDCLPYDRLSPTASVAAQ
;
A
#
# COMPACT_ATOMS: atom_id res chain seq x y z
N MET A 1 31.40 -3.25 -0.46
CA MET A 1 30.14 -2.56 -0.84
C MET A 1 29.14 -3.65 -1.23
N ASP A 2 28.97 -4.66 -0.36
CA ASP A 2 28.35 -5.94 -0.72
C ASP A 2 27.17 -6.17 0.21
N GLY A 3 25.97 -5.81 -0.27
CA GLY A 3 24.77 -5.86 0.56
C GLY A 3 23.53 -5.41 -0.20
N ALA A 4 23.45 -5.64 -1.52
CA ALA A 4 22.18 -5.50 -2.21
C ALA A 4 21.18 -6.47 -1.55
N PRO A 5 19.97 -6.00 -1.16
CA PRO A 5 19.01 -6.88 -0.54
C PRO A 5 18.72 -8.06 -1.46
N ALA A 6 18.83 -9.27 -0.95
CA ALA A 6 18.46 -10.47 -1.69
C ALA A 6 16.96 -10.38 -1.99
N ARG A 7 16.61 -10.37 -3.28
CA ARG A 7 15.22 -10.36 -3.72
C ARG A 7 14.62 -11.73 -3.45
N ALA A 8 13.62 -11.78 -2.57
CA ALA A 8 12.87 -12.99 -2.24
C ALA A 8 11.46 -12.89 -2.84
N ASP A 9 11.36 -13.03 -4.16
CA ASP A 9 10.08 -13.03 -4.85
C ASP A 9 9.24 -14.23 -4.40
N MET A 10 8.03 -13.96 -3.91
CA MET A 10 7.09 -14.99 -3.48
C MET A 10 5.71 -14.63 -3.97
N GLU A 11 5.12 -15.52 -4.76
CA GLU A 11 3.74 -15.37 -5.21
C GLU A 11 2.77 -15.70 -4.08
N LEU A 12 1.81 -14.81 -3.87
CA LEU A 12 0.71 -14.99 -2.92
C LEU A 12 -0.61 -14.90 -3.70
N GLY A 13 -1.51 -15.85 -3.48
CA GLY A 13 -2.79 -15.92 -4.16
C GLY A 13 -3.83 -16.71 -3.39
N GLY A 14 -5.07 -16.70 -3.88
CA GLY A 14 -6.19 -17.46 -3.29
C GLY A 14 -6.94 -16.77 -2.15
N ALA A 15 -6.48 -15.60 -1.68
CA ALA A 15 -7.20 -14.79 -0.71
C ALA A 15 -8.33 -13.99 -1.38
N PRO A 16 -9.57 -14.05 -0.87
CA PRO A 16 -10.62 -13.10 -1.24
C PRO A 16 -10.26 -11.67 -0.81
N GLU A 17 -10.89 -10.67 -1.44
CA GLU A 17 -10.73 -9.26 -1.05
C GLU A 17 -11.20 -9.06 0.40
N GLY A 18 -10.36 -8.41 1.21
CA GLY A 18 -10.55 -8.21 2.65
C GLY A 18 -9.77 -9.21 3.51
N LEU A 19 -9.64 -10.47 3.10
CA LEU A 19 -8.78 -11.45 3.80
C LEU A 19 -7.30 -11.20 3.50
N ASP A 20 -6.99 -10.71 2.31
CA ASP A 20 -5.66 -10.28 1.90
C ASP A 20 -5.04 -9.28 2.89
N ALA A 21 -5.84 -8.34 3.40
CA ALA A 21 -5.40 -7.37 4.39
C ALA A 21 -4.93 -8.01 5.71
N LEU A 22 -5.64 -9.04 6.20
CA LEU A 22 -5.23 -9.80 7.38
C LEU A 22 -3.90 -10.54 7.13
N ILE A 23 -3.80 -11.25 6.00
CA ILE A 23 -2.60 -12.02 5.65
C ILE A 23 -1.38 -11.10 5.55
N VAL A 24 -1.53 -9.92 4.94
CA VAL A 24 -0.46 -8.93 4.86
C VAL A 24 -0.11 -8.38 6.24
N ALA A 25 -1.11 -8.05 7.08
CA ALA A 25 -0.89 -7.57 8.45
C ALA A 25 -0.09 -8.55 9.29
N ASP A 26 -0.46 -9.83 9.30
CA ASP A 26 0.24 -10.88 10.05
C ASP A 26 1.70 -11.02 9.59
N ARG A 27 1.92 -10.92 8.27
CA ARG A 27 3.28 -11.00 7.72
C ARG A 27 4.14 -9.80 8.11
N ILE A 28 3.58 -8.59 8.07
CA ILE A 28 4.29 -7.38 8.50
C ILE A 28 4.62 -7.47 10.00
N LYS A 29 3.68 -7.92 10.83
CA LYS A 29 3.91 -8.12 12.27
C LYS A 29 5.00 -9.15 12.56
N ALA A 30 5.03 -10.24 11.81
CA ALA A 30 6.03 -11.29 11.97
C ALA A 30 7.44 -10.86 11.51
N GLN A 31 7.55 -10.08 10.44
CA GLN A 31 8.84 -9.61 9.92
C GLN A 31 9.35 -8.35 10.65
N GLY A 32 8.45 -7.49 11.09
CA GLY A 32 8.76 -6.15 11.60
C GLY A 32 9.27 -5.21 10.50
N GLY A 33 9.49 -3.94 10.89
CA GLY A 33 10.03 -2.91 9.99
C GLY A 33 8.98 -2.27 9.08
N THR A 34 9.42 -1.85 7.90
CA THR A 34 8.62 -1.07 6.95
C THR A 34 8.18 -1.93 5.77
N ALA A 35 6.92 -1.80 5.37
CA ALA A 35 6.36 -2.47 4.20
C ALA A 35 5.83 -1.44 3.19
N LEU A 36 5.96 -1.77 1.90
CA LEU A 36 5.34 -1.03 0.80
C LEU A 36 4.29 -1.92 0.16
N PHE A 37 3.03 -1.47 0.20
CA PHE A 37 1.95 -2.12 -0.52
C PHE A 37 1.68 -1.37 -1.82
N VAL A 38 1.71 -2.09 -2.95
CA VAL A 38 1.39 -1.53 -4.26
C VAL A 38 0.07 -2.14 -4.73
N ALA A 39 -0.99 -1.35 -4.69
CA ALA A 39 -2.27 -1.77 -5.23
C ALA A 39 -2.31 -1.64 -6.75
N ARG A 40 -3.27 -2.31 -7.38
CA ARG A 40 -3.52 -2.21 -8.83
C ARG A 40 -4.03 -0.83 -9.25
N ASP A 41 -4.86 -0.23 -8.41
CA ASP A 41 -5.58 1.01 -8.69
C ASP A 41 -5.99 1.71 -7.38
N TYR A 42 -6.42 2.97 -7.50
CA TYR A 42 -6.76 3.82 -6.36
C TYR A 42 -7.93 3.29 -5.53
N GLN A 43 -8.95 2.71 -6.17
CA GLN A 43 -10.12 2.19 -5.47
C GLN A 43 -9.73 0.98 -4.60
N ARG A 44 -8.88 0.08 -5.13
CA ARG A 44 -8.35 -1.05 -4.37
C ARG A 44 -7.45 -0.62 -3.22
N THR A 45 -6.67 0.44 -3.38
CA THR A 45 -5.90 1.02 -2.26
C THR A 45 -6.81 1.41 -1.11
N GLY A 46 -7.88 2.16 -1.39
CA GLY A 46 -8.85 2.59 -0.37
C GLY A 46 -9.51 1.40 0.34
N ASN A 47 -10.01 0.41 -0.42
CA ASN A 47 -10.61 -0.81 0.14
C ASN A 47 -9.61 -1.57 1.03
N PHE A 48 -8.38 -1.75 0.55
CA PHE A 48 -7.34 -2.45 1.29
C PHE A 48 -6.99 -1.74 2.58
N ILE A 49 -6.80 -0.41 2.57
CA ILE A 49 -6.46 0.37 3.77
C ILE A 49 -7.57 0.27 4.82
N GLN A 50 -8.84 0.34 4.41
CA GLN A 50 -9.97 0.18 5.33
C GLN A 50 -9.94 -1.20 6.02
N ALA A 51 -9.75 -2.28 5.24
CA ALA A 51 -9.64 -3.63 5.79
C ALA A 51 -8.36 -3.81 6.63
N PHE A 52 -7.23 -3.24 6.20
CA PHE A 52 -5.95 -3.36 6.89
C PHE A 52 -5.97 -2.68 8.26
N ARG A 53 -6.52 -1.46 8.35
CA ARG A 53 -6.68 -0.73 9.62
C ARG A 53 -7.57 -1.49 10.61
N PHE A 54 -8.47 -2.36 10.15
CA PHE A 54 -9.26 -3.22 11.04
C PHE A 54 -8.38 -4.26 11.76
N PHE A 55 -7.46 -4.91 11.04
CA PHE A 55 -6.58 -5.97 11.58
C PHE A 55 -5.27 -5.44 12.21
N ALA A 56 -4.83 -4.25 11.81
CA ALA A 56 -3.51 -3.69 12.12
C ALA A 56 -3.59 -2.26 12.67
N LYS A 57 -4.38 -2.05 13.73
CA LYS A 57 -4.56 -0.73 14.37
C LYS A 57 -3.27 -0.14 14.95
N ASP A 58 -2.30 -1.00 15.24
CA ASP A 58 -0.99 -0.70 15.79
C ASP A 58 0.07 -0.37 14.74
N ILE A 59 -0.27 -0.51 13.45
CA ILE A 59 0.63 -0.23 12.33
C ILE A 59 0.24 1.12 11.72
N GLU A 60 1.20 2.05 11.65
CA GLU A 60 1.03 3.31 10.94
C GLU A 60 0.89 3.06 9.43
N VAL A 61 -0.13 3.65 8.83
CA VAL A 61 -0.36 3.59 7.39
C VAL A 61 -0.14 4.98 6.81
N LEU A 62 0.87 5.08 5.95
CA LEU A 62 1.12 6.25 5.13
C LEU A 62 0.53 6.02 3.74
N GLU A 63 -0.28 6.96 3.27
CA GLU A 63 -0.93 6.89 1.96
C GLU A 63 -0.18 7.81 0.99
N TYR A 64 0.29 7.27 -0.12
CA TYR A 64 0.91 8.08 -1.18
C TYR A 64 -0.11 8.28 -2.30
N PRO A 65 -0.75 9.46 -2.38
CA PRO A 65 -1.87 9.67 -3.30
C PRO A 65 -1.37 9.74 -4.75
N SER A 66 -2.23 9.33 -5.67
CA SER A 66 -2.08 9.74 -7.07
C SER A 66 -2.34 11.24 -7.19
N TRP A 67 -1.77 11.87 -8.21
CA TRP A 67 -2.28 13.16 -8.65
C TRP A 67 -3.76 13.06 -9.03
N ASP A 68 -4.51 14.12 -8.77
CA ASP A 68 -5.93 14.25 -9.12
C ASP A 68 -6.15 14.80 -10.54
N CYS A 69 -5.13 14.65 -11.39
CA CYS A 69 -5.16 15.01 -12.80
C CYS A 69 -4.74 13.82 -13.67
N LEU A 70 -5.13 13.86 -14.95
CA LEU A 70 -4.72 12.84 -15.91
C LEU A 70 -3.30 13.10 -16.45
N PRO A 71 -2.63 12.09 -17.04
CA PRO A 71 -1.43 12.31 -17.81
C PRO A 71 -1.67 13.34 -18.92
N TYR A 72 -0.84 14.39 -18.96
CA TYR A 72 -0.93 15.51 -19.91
C TYR A 72 -2.21 16.37 -19.78
N ASP A 73 -2.83 16.39 -18.61
CA ASP A 73 -3.86 17.36 -18.29
C ASP A 73 -3.28 18.79 -18.30
N ARG A 74 -4.14 19.79 -18.57
CA ARG A 74 -3.77 21.20 -18.54
C ARG A 74 -3.82 21.78 -17.12
N LEU A 75 -4.40 21.05 -16.17
CA LEU A 75 -4.42 21.41 -14.77
C LEU A 75 -3.34 20.64 -14.01
N SER A 76 -2.63 21.36 -13.14
CA SER A 76 -1.70 20.75 -12.19
C SER A 76 -2.45 20.05 -11.06
N PRO A 77 -1.79 19.14 -10.32
CA PRO A 77 -2.37 18.57 -9.11
C PRO A 77 -2.80 19.66 -8.14
N THR A 78 -3.90 19.44 -7.42
CA THR A 78 -4.34 20.41 -6.41
C THR A 78 -3.33 20.54 -5.27
N ALA A 79 -3.26 21.73 -4.67
CA ALA A 79 -2.37 21.98 -3.53
C ALA A 79 -2.65 21.02 -2.35
N SER A 80 -3.89 20.58 -2.18
CA SER A 80 -4.28 19.57 -1.20
C SER A 80 -3.62 18.22 -1.45
N VAL A 81 -3.63 17.72 -2.69
CA VAL A 81 -3.00 16.44 -3.05
C VAL A 81 -1.48 16.55 -2.98
N ALA A 82 -0.92 17.71 -3.32
CA ALA A 82 0.52 17.95 -3.27
C ALA A 82 1.09 18.03 -1.84
N ALA A 83 0.26 18.39 -0.84
CA ALA A 83 0.68 18.58 0.55
C ALA A 83 0.28 17.42 1.48
N GLN A 84 -0.40 16.41 0.95
CA GLN A 84 -0.78 15.20 1.68
C GLN A 84 0.43 14.36 2.07
#